data_AF-A0A420ZBW7-F1
#
_entry.id   AF-A0A420ZBW7-F1
#
_cell.length_a   1.000
_cell.length_b   1.000
_cell.length_c   1.000
_cell.angle_alpha   90.00
_cell.angle_beta   90.00
_cell.angle_gamma   90.00
#
_symmetry.space_group_name_H-M   'P 1'
#
loop_
_entity.id
_entity.type
_entity.pdbx_description
1 polymer ?
#
loop_
_entity_poly.entity_id
_entity_poly.type
_entity_poly.pdbx_seq_one_letter_code
_entity_poly.pdbx_strand_id
1 'polypeptide(L)'
;MKRWQKRAPPPLLKNNPQNQRMSNMAFKDAKRCIAKAKRSGERCKNPAVKGYSVCRVHGANSKNRGGAPKGSLNALVHGCFVDRFLKPGEEVMFNKFMDGLKNDIPDMNESSDYAIAVTAGMVFIRLQRAIEGDAQPNSVDFLSKTLIRHLEALKITRHARKGTDINLPSPAQWALELIEKTRRRQKELDGNREVRALPGDVIDVEVTDVEEGDDM
;
A
#
# COMPACT_ATOMS: atom_id res chain seq x y z
N MET A 1 -42.67 10.06 0.76
CA MET A 1 -42.10 11.34 1.23
C MET A 1 -42.50 11.56 2.69
N LYS A 2 -41.63 11.31 3.68
CA LYS A 2 -41.94 11.53 5.11
C LYS A 2 -41.30 12.86 5.56
N ARG A 3 -42.17 13.81 5.89
CA ARG A 3 -41.88 15.18 6.34
C ARG A 3 -41.20 15.12 7.73
N TRP A 4 -39.94 15.55 7.81
CA TRP A 4 -39.23 15.74 9.07
C TRP A 4 -39.85 16.93 9.81
N GLN A 5 -40.63 16.67 10.87
CA GLN A 5 -41.09 17.73 11.77
C GLN A 5 -39.90 18.20 12.62
N LYS A 6 -39.57 19.48 12.53
CA LYS A 6 -38.51 20.14 13.32
C LYS A 6 -38.90 20.09 14.80
N ARG A 7 -38.21 19.27 15.60
CA ARG A 7 -38.31 19.33 17.08
C ARG A 7 -37.60 20.59 17.57
N ALA A 8 -38.23 21.33 18.48
CA ALA A 8 -37.60 22.48 19.14
C ALA A 8 -36.36 22.03 19.93
N PRO A 9 -35.29 22.85 20.00
CA PRO A 9 -34.12 22.53 20.79
C PRO A 9 -34.50 22.44 22.28
N PRO A 10 -33.91 21.50 23.03
CA PRO A 10 -34.15 21.41 24.46
C PRO A 10 -33.67 22.71 25.15
N PRO A 11 -34.36 23.16 26.21
CA PRO A 11 -33.98 24.38 26.90
C PRO A 11 -32.55 24.24 27.46
N LEU A 12 -31.75 25.29 27.27
CA LEU A 12 -30.40 25.37 27.83
C LEU A 12 -30.50 25.24 29.35
N LEU A 13 -30.04 24.10 29.88
CA LEU A 13 -29.91 23.90 31.31
C LEU A 13 -29.00 24.99 31.87
N LYS A 14 -29.58 25.91 32.64
CA LYS A 14 -28.83 26.99 33.31
C LYS A 14 -27.71 26.36 34.15
N ASN A 15 -26.50 26.89 33.98
CA ASN A 15 -25.30 26.43 34.67
C ASN A 15 -25.50 26.47 36.20
N ASN A 16 -25.68 25.31 36.81
CA ASN A 16 -25.79 25.18 38.27
C ASN A 16 -24.41 25.46 38.92
N PRO A 17 -24.26 26.47 39.78
CA PRO A 17 -22.98 26.79 40.44
C PRO A 17 -22.43 25.65 41.32
N GLN A 18 -23.28 24.74 41.79
CA GLN A 18 -22.83 23.52 42.49
C GLN A 18 -22.14 22.52 41.54
N ASN A 19 -22.54 22.47 40.26
CA ASN A 19 -21.91 21.63 39.25
C ASN A 19 -20.51 22.16 38.84
N GLN A 20 -20.28 23.47 39.01
CA GLN A 20 -18.96 24.10 38.81
C GLN A 20 -18.00 23.88 39.99
N ARG A 21 -18.52 23.77 41.23
CA ARG A 21 -17.71 23.49 42.43
C ARG A 21 -17.29 22.01 42.53
N MET A 22 -18.17 21.07 42.21
CA MET A 22 -17.83 19.63 42.22
C MET A 22 -16.84 19.24 41.11
N SER A 23 -16.87 19.93 39.96
CA SER A 23 -15.93 19.70 38.87
C SER A 23 -14.52 20.25 39.19
N ASN A 24 -14.40 21.43 39.80
CA ASN A 24 -13.10 22.04 40.08
C ASN A 24 -12.29 21.37 41.21
N MET A 25 -12.92 20.76 42.21
CA MET A 25 -12.21 20.03 43.27
C MET A 25 -11.65 18.69 42.78
N ALA A 26 -12.40 17.98 41.94
CA ALA A 26 -12.00 16.67 41.42
C ALA A 26 -10.76 16.71 40.48
N PHE A 27 -10.46 17.86 39.86
CA PHE A 27 -9.31 17.99 38.93
C PHE A 27 -7.96 18.24 39.62
N LYS A 28 -7.93 18.77 40.84
CA LYS A 28 -6.68 19.02 41.58
C LYS A 28 -6.11 17.72 42.13
N ASP A 29 -6.97 16.86 42.67
CA ASP A 29 -6.61 15.59 43.32
C ASP A 29 -6.57 14.39 42.36
N ALA A 30 -6.94 14.57 41.10
CA ALA A 30 -6.88 13.51 40.10
C ALA A 30 -5.44 13.09 39.80
N LYS A 31 -5.21 11.77 39.72
CA LYS A 31 -3.93 11.19 39.27
C LYS A 31 -3.50 11.84 37.95
N ARG A 32 -2.26 12.33 37.89
CA ARG A 32 -1.69 12.95 36.68
C ARG A 32 -1.25 11.88 35.68
N CYS A 33 -1.39 12.19 34.40
CA CYS A 33 -0.89 11.34 33.32
C CYS A 33 0.62 11.08 33.49
N ILE A 34 1.03 9.83 33.27
CA ILE A 34 2.45 9.43 33.36
C ILE A 34 3.20 9.55 32.03
N ALA A 35 2.51 9.74 30.90
CA ALA A 35 3.12 9.80 29.59
C ALA A 35 3.87 11.12 29.37
N LYS A 36 4.92 11.08 28.53
CA LYS A 36 5.62 12.27 28.04
C LYS A 36 4.92 12.81 26.80
N ALA A 37 4.75 14.12 26.72
CA ALA A 37 4.16 14.76 25.55
C ALA A 37 5.15 14.72 24.37
N LYS A 38 4.69 14.27 23.20
CA LYS A 38 5.56 14.13 22.01
C LYS A 38 6.22 15.45 21.58
N ARG A 39 5.52 16.58 21.71
CA ARG A 39 6.00 17.88 21.24
C ARG A 39 6.96 18.57 22.21
N SER A 40 6.77 18.42 23.52
CA SER A 40 7.60 19.08 24.52
C SER A 40 8.60 18.15 25.21
N GLY A 41 8.47 16.83 25.07
CA GLY A 41 9.29 15.83 25.78
C GLY A 41 9.04 15.75 27.29
N GLU A 42 8.36 16.74 27.87
CA GLU A 42 8.02 16.81 29.29
C GLU A 42 6.86 15.88 29.68
N ARG A 43 6.76 15.60 30.98
CA ARG A 43 5.64 14.82 31.55
C ARG A 43 4.31 15.56 31.33
N CYS A 44 3.31 14.82 30.85
CA CYS A 44 1.98 15.36 30.62
C CYS A 44 1.31 15.78 31.93
N LYS A 45 0.87 17.03 32.00
CA LYS A 45 0.21 17.62 33.18
C LYS A 45 -1.29 17.36 33.24
N ASN A 46 -1.87 16.77 32.19
CA ASN A 46 -3.30 16.47 32.13
C ASN A 46 -3.70 15.40 33.15
N PRO A 47 -4.94 15.48 33.70
CA PRO A 47 -5.47 14.44 34.57
C PRO A 47 -5.64 13.12 33.79
N ALA A 48 -5.30 12.01 34.43
CA ALA A 48 -5.54 10.67 33.90
C ALA A 48 -7.03 10.35 33.95
N VAL A 49 -7.50 9.55 32.97
CA VAL A 49 -8.89 9.07 32.98
C VAL A 49 -9.06 8.05 34.11
N LYS A 50 -10.20 8.05 34.81
CA LYS A 50 -10.49 7.10 35.89
C LYS A 50 -10.26 5.66 35.42
N GLY A 51 -9.42 4.91 36.13
CA GLY A 51 -9.03 3.53 35.78
C GLY A 51 -7.86 3.40 34.79
N TYR A 52 -7.28 4.51 34.35
CA TYR A 52 -6.13 4.55 33.45
C TYR A 52 -4.97 5.31 34.10
N SER A 53 -3.74 5.02 33.67
CA SER A 53 -2.53 5.76 34.06
C SER A 53 -2.26 6.98 33.17
N VAL A 54 -2.98 7.10 32.05
CA VAL A 54 -2.78 8.15 31.03
C VAL A 54 -4.05 8.97 30.78
N CYS A 55 -3.90 10.14 30.17
CA CYS A 55 -5.02 11.01 29.78
C CYS A 55 -5.58 10.61 28.40
N ARG A 56 -6.73 11.18 28.00
CA ARG A 56 -7.35 10.89 26.68
C ARG A 56 -6.41 11.16 25.51
N VAL A 57 -5.58 12.20 25.62
CA VAL A 57 -4.63 12.59 24.57
C VAL A 57 -3.46 11.59 24.45
N HIS A 58 -3.14 10.87 25.53
CA HIS A 58 -2.10 9.84 25.55
C HIS A 58 -2.69 8.42 25.55
N GLY A 59 -3.89 8.24 24.99
CA GLY A 59 -4.44 6.92 24.66
C GLY A 59 -5.42 6.33 25.67
N ALA A 60 -5.82 7.04 26.73
CA ALA A 60 -6.88 6.56 27.59
C ALA A 60 -8.25 6.71 26.93
N ASN A 61 -8.87 5.60 26.55
CA ASN A 61 -10.21 5.58 26.01
C ASN A 61 -11.11 4.71 26.90
N SER A 62 -12.12 5.32 27.51
CA SER A 62 -13.02 4.63 28.44
C SER A 62 -13.89 3.55 27.76
N LYS A 63 -14.05 3.61 26.44
CA LYS A 63 -14.79 2.61 25.66
C LYS A 63 -13.89 1.45 25.20
N ASN A 64 -12.64 1.74 24.84
CA ASN A 64 -11.65 0.75 24.38
C ASN A 64 -10.33 0.98 25.13
N ARG A 65 -9.85 0.01 25.91
CA ARG A 65 -8.66 0.16 26.79
C ARG A 65 -7.33 0.52 26.10
N GLY A 66 -7.31 0.73 24.78
CA GLY A 66 -6.12 1.04 24.00
C GLY A 66 -5.25 -0.20 23.79
N GLY A 67 -4.66 -0.31 22.60
CA GLY A 67 -3.95 -1.51 22.15
C GLY A 67 -4.84 -2.48 21.41
N ALA A 68 -4.23 -3.27 20.52
CA ALA A 68 -4.93 -4.36 19.86
C ALA A 68 -5.39 -5.39 20.93
N PRO A 69 -6.55 -6.03 20.76
CA PRO A 69 -7.01 -7.06 21.70
C PRO A 69 -5.92 -8.09 22.01
N LYS A 70 -5.89 -8.61 23.24
CA LYS A 70 -4.96 -9.68 23.59
C LYS A 70 -5.23 -10.88 22.65
N GLY A 71 -4.20 -11.31 21.91
CA GLY A 71 -4.34 -12.31 20.84
C GLY A 71 -4.65 -11.74 19.45
N SER A 72 -4.61 -10.42 19.27
CA SER A 72 -4.71 -9.80 17.95
C SER A 72 -3.54 -10.21 17.07
N LEU A 73 -3.89 -10.80 15.92
CA LEU A 73 -2.93 -11.25 14.90
C LEU A 73 -2.44 -10.09 14.01
N ASN A 74 -2.89 -8.86 14.26
CA ASN A 74 -2.59 -7.70 13.41
C ASN A 74 -1.12 -7.26 13.49
N ALA A 75 -0.35 -7.79 14.45
CA ALA A 75 1.09 -7.57 14.60
C ALA A 75 1.95 -8.74 14.11
N LEU A 76 1.37 -9.77 13.49
CA LEU A 76 2.15 -10.89 12.94
C LEU A 76 3.01 -10.39 11.77
N VAL A 77 4.32 -10.48 11.95
CA VAL A 77 5.32 -10.23 10.90
C VAL A 77 5.41 -11.50 10.02
N HIS A 78 5.96 -11.37 8.81
CA HIS A 78 6.03 -12.43 7.80
C HIS A 78 6.58 -13.79 8.30
N GLY A 79 7.39 -13.83 9.37
CA GLY A 79 7.86 -15.07 10.01
C GLY A 79 6.85 -15.75 10.94
N CYS A 80 5.91 -15.01 11.55
CA CYS A 80 4.95 -15.54 12.53
C CYS A 80 3.83 -16.36 11.87
N PHE A 81 3.67 -16.26 10.54
CA PHE A 81 2.77 -17.14 9.80
C PHE A 81 3.29 -18.58 9.77
N VAL A 82 4.62 -18.77 9.67
CA VAL A 82 5.25 -20.08 9.55
C VAL A 82 4.91 -20.95 10.76
N ASP A 83 5.11 -20.43 11.96
CA ASP A 83 4.84 -21.11 13.24
C ASP A 83 3.40 -21.66 13.33
N ARG A 84 2.43 -20.93 12.78
CA ARG A 84 1.02 -21.35 12.76
C ARG A 84 0.74 -22.51 11.81
N PHE A 85 1.54 -22.67 10.75
CA PHE A 85 1.29 -23.65 9.69
C PHE A 85 2.19 -24.89 9.77
N LEU A 86 3.31 -24.82 10.48
CA LEU A 86 4.17 -25.96 10.72
C LEU A 86 3.53 -26.92 11.74
N LYS A 87 3.69 -28.21 11.50
CA LYS A 87 3.39 -29.24 12.51
C LYS A 87 4.58 -29.36 13.46
N PRO A 88 4.36 -29.89 14.68
CA PRO A 88 5.46 -30.16 15.61
C PRO A 88 6.57 -30.99 14.94
N GLY A 89 7.82 -30.52 15.04
CA GLY A 89 8.99 -31.17 14.45
C GLY A 89 9.39 -30.67 13.06
N GLU A 90 8.48 -30.08 12.28
CA GLU A 90 8.80 -29.57 10.94
C GLU A 90 9.62 -28.26 10.98
N GLU A 91 9.61 -27.57 12.12
CA GLU A 91 10.44 -26.39 12.38
C GLU A 91 11.92 -26.65 12.10
N VAL A 92 12.42 -27.84 12.44
CA VAL A 92 13.82 -28.21 12.20
C VAL A 92 14.12 -28.22 10.69
N MET A 93 13.20 -28.78 9.90
CA MET A 93 13.36 -28.87 8.46
C MET A 93 13.22 -27.49 7.80
N PHE A 94 12.24 -26.68 8.25
CA PHE A 94 12.05 -25.33 7.75
C PHE A 94 13.27 -24.45 8.06
N ASN A 95 13.77 -24.49 9.29
CA ASN A 95 14.93 -23.70 9.70
C ASN A 95 16.18 -24.11 8.94
N LYS A 96 16.44 -25.41 8.75
CA LYS A 96 17.55 -25.89 7.92
C LYS A 96 17.49 -25.36 6.49
N PHE A 97 16.31 -25.36 5.88
CA PHE A 97 16.10 -24.79 4.54
C PHE A 97 16.39 -23.28 4.52
N MET A 98 15.87 -22.54 5.50
CA MET A 98 16.07 -21.09 5.60
C MET A 98 17.53 -20.72 5.89
N ASP A 99 18.21 -21.48 6.73
CA ASP A 99 19.62 -21.27 7.06
C ASP A 99 20.51 -21.56 5.85
N GLY A 100 20.20 -22.60 5.07
CA GLY A 100 20.83 -22.85 3.77
C GLY A 100 20.70 -21.65 2.82
N LEU A 101 19.47 -21.14 2.65
CA LEU A 101 19.24 -19.95 1.80
C LEU A 101 19.98 -18.71 2.30
N LYS A 102 20.04 -18.47 3.61
CA LYS A 102 20.80 -17.35 4.18
C LYS A 102 22.30 -17.47 3.95
N ASN A 103 22.84 -18.69 4.04
CA ASN A 103 24.25 -18.96 3.78
C ASN A 103 24.60 -18.76 2.29
N ASP A 104 23.74 -19.23 1.39
CA ASP A 104 23.93 -19.08 -0.07
C ASP A 104 23.70 -17.63 -0.54
N ILE A 105 22.87 -16.87 0.18
CA ILE A 105 22.44 -15.52 -0.17
C ILE A 105 22.65 -14.59 1.04
N PRO A 106 23.91 -14.21 1.34
CA PRO A 106 24.21 -13.35 2.48
C PRO A 106 23.67 -11.92 2.33
N ASP A 107 23.34 -11.49 1.11
CA ASP A 107 22.84 -10.15 0.77
C ASP A 107 21.29 -10.10 0.60
N MET A 108 20.58 -11.05 1.19
CA MET A 108 19.12 -11.15 1.11
C MET A 108 18.43 -9.94 1.76
N ASN A 109 17.53 -9.28 1.03
CA ASN A 109 16.74 -8.16 1.55
C ASN A 109 15.74 -8.64 2.61
N GLU A 110 15.65 -7.93 3.73
CA GLU A 110 14.79 -8.25 4.88
C GLU A 110 13.29 -8.12 4.59
N SER A 111 12.91 -7.39 3.54
CA SER A 111 11.50 -7.22 3.13
C SER A 111 11.07 -8.20 2.04
N SER A 112 11.39 -7.92 0.77
CA SER A 112 10.88 -8.67 -0.38
C SER A 112 11.44 -10.09 -0.47
N ASP A 113 12.75 -10.22 -0.36
CA ASP A 113 13.42 -11.49 -0.62
C ASP A 113 13.22 -12.45 0.55
N TYR A 114 13.22 -11.92 1.77
CA TYR A 114 12.81 -12.67 2.95
C TYR A 114 11.38 -13.22 2.81
N ALA A 115 10.42 -12.42 2.34
CA ALA A 115 9.05 -12.89 2.13
C ALA A 115 8.97 -14.01 1.07
N ILE A 116 9.74 -13.90 -0.02
CA ILE A 116 9.82 -14.94 -1.06
C ILE A 116 10.49 -16.20 -0.50
N ALA A 117 11.57 -16.06 0.27
CA ALA A 117 12.28 -17.17 0.91
C ALA A 117 11.41 -17.92 1.91
N VAL A 118 10.68 -17.20 2.76
CA VAL A 118 9.70 -17.79 3.68
C VAL A 118 8.61 -18.53 2.91
N THR A 119 8.11 -17.96 1.80
CA THR A 119 7.11 -18.63 0.97
C THR A 119 7.66 -19.90 0.31
N ALA A 120 8.90 -19.86 -0.19
CA ALA A 120 9.60 -21.03 -0.71
C ALA A 120 9.76 -22.11 0.37
N GLY A 121 10.16 -21.75 1.58
CA GLY A 121 10.26 -22.69 2.70
C GLY A 121 8.92 -23.32 3.08
N MET A 122 7.84 -22.54 3.03
CA MET A 122 6.48 -23.05 3.26
C MET A 122 6.02 -24.04 2.18
N VAL A 123 6.36 -23.79 0.91
CA VAL A 123 6.07 -24.70 -0.20
C VAL A 123 6.94 -25.96 -0.10
N PHE A 124 8.20 -25.83 0.32
CA PHE A 124 9.09 -26.95 0.58
C PHE A 124 8.52 -27.91 1.64
N ILE A 125 8.04 -27.40 2.78
CA ILE A 125 7.39 -28.25 3.81
C ILE A 125 6.14 -28.94 3.26
N ARG A 126 5.31 -28.23 2.48
CA ARG A 126 4.15 -28.84 1.83
C ARG A 126 4.54 -29.95 0.85
N LEU A 127 5.61 -29.75 0.09
CA LEU A 127 6.15 -30.75 -0.82
C LEU A 127 6.62 -31.99 -0.06
N GLN A 128 7.36 -31.82 1.04
CA GLN A 128 7.80 -32.95 1.86
C GLN A 128 6.62 -33.74 2.43
N ARG A 129 5.61 -33.05 2.98
CA ARG A 129 4.36 -33.70 3.43
C ARG A 129 3.65 -34.46 2.31
N ALA A 130 3.63 -33.91 1.10
CA ALA A 130 2.97 -34.55 -0.04
C ALA A 130 3.72 -35.81 -0.48
N ILE A 131 5.06 -35.80 -0.42
CA ILE A 131 5.90 -36.96 -0.72
C ILE A 131 5.73 -38.03 0.37
N GLU A 132 5.82 -37.65 1.65
CA GLU A 132 5.65 -38.57 2.79
C GLU A 132 4.26 -39.19 2.86
N GLY A 133 3.24 -38.45 2.40
CA GLY A 133 1.85 -38.90 2.38
C GLY A 133 1.42 -39.60 1.10
N ASP A 134 2.36 -40.02 0.24
CA ASP A 134 2.10 -40.68 -1.04
C ASP A 134 1.04 -39.97 -1.90
N ALA A 135 1.10 -38.63 -1.94
CA ALA A 135 0.15 -37.84 -2.70
C ALA A 135 0.26 -38.13 -4.20
N GLN A 136 -0.84 -37.89 -4.93
CA GLN A 136 -0.88 -38.06 -6.39
C GLN A 136 0.25 -37.30 -7.08
N PRO A 137 0.92 -37.87 -8.11
CA PRO A 137 2.11 -37.28 -8.75
C PRO A 137 1.91 -35.85 -9.22
N ASN A 138 0.72 -35.51 -9.74
CA ASN A 138 0.41 -34.17 -10.21
C ASN A 138 0.44 -33.11 -9.08
N SER A 139 0.09 -33.50 -7.86
CA SER A 139 0.13 -32.61 -6.69
C SER A 139 1.58 -32.33 -6.27
N VAL A 140 2.42 -33.37 -6.28
CA VAL A 140 3.86 -33.27 -5.98
C VAL A 140 4.56 -32.41 -7.03
N ASP A 141 4.27 -32.65 -8.33
CA ASP A 141 4.81 -31.87 -9.44
C ASP A 141 4.41 -30.39 -9.36
N PHE A 142 3.14 -30.10 -9.04
CA PHE A 142 2.67 -28.74 -8.84
C PHE A 142 3.44 -28.02 -7.72
N LEU A 143 3.64 -28.67 -6.57
CA LEU A 143 4.37 -28.11 -5.44
C LEU A 143 5.85 -27.91 -5.77
N SER A 144 6.47 -28.86 -6.47
CA SER A 144 7.85 -28.77 -6.96
C SER A 144 8.03 -27.57 -7.89
N LYS A 145 7.17 -27.43 -8.90
CA LYS A 145 7.18 -26.28 -9.82
C LYS A 145 6.95 -24.96 -9.10
N THR A 146 6.05 -24.94 -8.11
CA THR A 146 5.77 -23.75 -7.31
C THR A 146 7.00 -23.34 -6.50
N LEU A 147 7.70 -24.30 -5.89
CA LEU A 147 8.95 -24.06 -5.17
C LEU A 147 10.01 -23.43 -6.09
N ILE A 148 10.22 -24.02 -7.26
CA ILE A 148 11.18 -23.54 -8.26
C ILE A 148 10.86 -22.09 -8.65
N ARG A 149 9.58 -21.77 -8.93
CA ARG A 149 9.16 -20.41 -9.29
C ARG A 149 9.47 -19.38 -8.20
N HIS A 150 9.34 -19.73 -6.92
CA HIS A 150 9.70 -18.82 -5.83
C HIS A 150 11.22 -18.63 -5.74
N LEU A 151 12.01 -19.67 -5.94
CA LEU A 151 13.48 -19.58 -5.98
C LEU A 151 13.96 -18.76 -7.20
N GLU A 152 13.31 -18.91 -8.36
CA GLU A 152 13.56 -18.08 -9.54
C GLU A 152 13.20 -16.61 -9.28
N ALA A 153 12.07 -16.33 -8.61
CA ALA A 153 11.69 -14.97 -8.23
C ALA A 153 12.74 -14.33 -7.31
N LEU A 154 13.27 -15.09 -6.34
CA LEU A 154 14.38 -14.68 -5.47
C LEU A 154 15.64 -14.32 -6.28
N LYS A 155 15.96 -15.14 -7.28
CA LYS A 155 17.09 -14.90 -8.18
C LYS A 155 16.87 -13.60 -8.99
N ILE A 156 15.67 -13.38 -9.54
CA ILE A 156 15.32 -12.20 -10.31
C ILE A 156 15.39 -10.93 -9.45
N THR A 157 14.77 -10.92 -8.27
CA THR A 157 14.78 -9.74 -7.38
C THR A 157 16.20 -9.42 -6.92
N ARG A 158 17.03 -10.44 -6.69
CA ARG A 158 18.45 -10.26 -6.38
C ARG A 158 19.25 -9.70 -7.55
N HIS A 159 19.08 -10.25 -8.77
CA HIS A 159 19.76 -9.72 -9.96
C HIS A 159 19.41 -8.26 -10.20
N ALA A 160 18.13 -7.89 -10.09
CA ALA A 160 17.68 -6.50 -10.22
C ALA A 160 18.33 -5.55 -9.19
N ARG A 161 18.76 -6.06 -8.03
CA ARG A 161 19.51 -5.30 -7.02
C ARG A 161 21.01 -5.26 -7.27
N LYS A 162 21.62 -6.35 -7.78
CA LYS A 162 23.08 -6.47 -7.99
C LYS A 162 23.60 -5.90 -9.32
N GLY A 163 22.75 -5.68 -10.31
CA GLY A 163 23.07 -4.98 -11.57
C GLY A 163 21.77 -4.68 -12.33
N THR A 164 21.56 -3.58 -13.06
CA THR A 164 22.49 -2.87 -13.95
C THR A 164 23.64 -3.74 -14.43
N ASP A 165 23.32 -4.89 -15.03
CA ASP A 165 24.23 -5.56 -15.98
C ASP A 165 23.49 -6.49 -16.96
N ILE A 166 22.20 -6.25 -17.15
CA ILE A 166 21.57 -6.48 -18.45
C ILE A 166 21.19 -5.09 -18.94
N ASN A 167 21.59 -4.74 -20.16
CA ASN A 167 21.16 -3.53 -20.84
C ASN A 167 19.69 -3.68 -21.27
N LEU A 168 18.83 -4.04 -20.32
CA LEU A 168 17.41 -4.27 -20.52
C LEU A 168 16.68 -3.18 -19.73
N PRO A 169 15.94 -2.28 -20.40
CA PRO A 169 15.26 -1.21 -19.72
C PRO A 169 14.35 -1.79 -18.63
N SER A 170 14.20 -1.07 -17.51
CA SER A 170 13.19 -1.45 -16.51
C SER A 170 11.78 -1.47 -17.14
N PRO A 171 10.78 -2.16 -16.57
CA PRO A 171 9.41 -2.13 -17.12
C PRO A 171 8.85 -0.71 -17.31
N ALA A 172 9.21 0.23 -16.43
CA ALA A 172 8.86 1.64 -16.58
C ALA A 172 9.61 2.31 -17.74
N GLN A 173 10.88 1.98 -17.96
CA GLN A 173 11.64 2.45 -19.12
C GLN A 173 11.15 1.83 -20.43
N TRP A 174 10.74 0.55 -20.44
CA TRP A 174 10.08 -0.07 -21.59
C TRP A 174 8.80 0.65 -21.97
N ALA A 175 7.96 0.99 -20.98
CA ALA A 175 6.73 1.73 -21.24
C ALA A 175 7.04 3.11 -21.86
N LEU A 176 8.05 3.83 -21.34
CA LEU A 176 8.47 5.11 -21.90
C LEU A 176 9.03 4.97 -23.32
N GLU A 177 9.90 3.99 -23.57
CA GLU A 177 10.49 3.72 -24.89
C GLU A 177 9.42 3.31 -25.91
N LEU A 178 8.43 2.52 -25.51
CA LEU A 178 7.30 2.11 -26.34
C LEU A 178 6.42 3.32 -26.71
N ILE A 179 6.14 4.19 -25.72
CA ILE A 179 5.41 5.46 -25.96
C ILE A 179 6.18 6.34 -26.94
N GLU A 180 7.50 6.43 -26.80
CA GLU A 180 8.36 7.24 -27.67
C GLU A 180 8.44 6.69 -29.09
N LYS A 181 8.57 5.37 -29.26
CA LYS A 181 8.49 4.69 -30.56
C LYS A 181 7.14 4.91 -31.23
N THR A 182 6.05 4.86 -30.46
CA THR A 182 4.70 5.09 -30.98
C THR A 182 4.52 6.55 -31.42
N ARG A 183 5.02 7.52 -30.63
CA ARG A 183 5.03 8.94 -31.00
C ARG A 183 5.85 9.23 -32.25
N ARG A 184 7.00 8.57 -32.42
CA ARG A 184 7.85 8.72 -33.61
C ARG A 184 7.14 8.22 -34.86
N ARG A 185 6.54 7.03 -34.77
CA ARG A 185 5.74 6.44 -35.86
C ARG A 185 4.51 7.29 -36.21
N GLN A 186 3.87 7.91 -35.22
CA GLN A 186 2.78 8.86 -35.44
C GLN A 186 3.25 10.09 -36.22
N LYS A 187 4.39 10.69 -35.82
CA LYS A 187 4.98 11.84 -36.54
C LYS A 187 5.40 11.51 -37.97
N GLU A 188 5.91 10.30 -38.20
CA GLU A 188 6.24 9.81 -39.56
C GLU A 188 4.98 9.66 -40.42
N LEU A 189 3.88 9.17 -39.85
CA LEU A 189 2.59 9.07 -40.54
C LEU A 189 1.96 10.44 -40.79
N ASP A 190 2.04 11.36 -39.83
CA ASP A 190 1.52 12.72 -39.95
C ASP A 190 2.37 13.57 -40.92
N GLY A 191 3.68 13.35 -40.96
CA GLY A 191 4.59 14.00 -41.90
C GLY A 191 4.50 13.45 -43.34
N ASN A 192 4.02 12.22 -43.51
CA ASN A 192 3.82 11.59 -44.82
C ASN A 192 2.36 11.69 -45.32
N ARG A 193 1.48 12.35 -44.56
CA ARG A 193 0.09 12.59 -44.97
C ARG A 193 0.02 13.86 -45.81
N GLU A 194 0.15 13.71 -47.12
CA GLU A 194 -0.18 14.79 -48.05
C GLU A 194 -1.66 15.17 -47.83
N VAL A 195 -1.90 16.43 -47.44
CA VAL A 195 -3.25 16.92 -47.18
C VAL A 195 -3.96 17.05 -48.53
N ARG A 196 -4.71 16.02 -48.92
CA ARG A 196 -5.58 16.08 -50.11
C ARG A 196 -6.66 17.14 -49.86
N ALA A 197 -6.49 18.32 -50.45
CA ALA A 197 -7.52 19.35 -50.45
C ALA A 197 -8.82 18.78 -51.05
N LEU A 198 -9.94 19.00 -50.38
CA LEU A 198 -11.26 18.71 -50.92
C LEU A 198 -11.58 19.77 -51.99
N PRO A 199 -12.04 19.37 -53.19
CA PRO A 199 -12.37 20.32 -54.24
C PRO A 199 -13.68 21.03 -53.86
N GLY A 200 -13.66 22.35 -53.69
CA GLY A 200 -14.91 23.07 -53.41
C GLY A 200 -14.87 24.57 -53.12
N ASP A 201 -13.75 25.18 -52.71
CA ASP A 201 -13.79 26.58 -52.25
C ASP A 201 -12.81 27.47 -53.04
N VAL A 202 -13.25 27.93 -54.21
CA VAL A 202 -12.77 29.18 -54.80
C VAL A 202 -14.01 29.92 -55.31
N ILE A 203 -14.38 30.99 -54.60
CA ILE A 203 -15.34 31.98 -55.08
C ILE A 203 -14.50 33.18 -55.53
N ASP A 204 -14.38 33.37 -56.84
CA ASP A 204 -13.73 34.54 -57.41
C ASP A 204 -14.73 35.72 -57.36
N VAL A 205 -14.39 36.74 -56.57
CA VAL A 205 -15.03 38.06 -56.65
C VAL A 205 -14.03 38.98 -57.33
N GLU A 206 -14.18 39.14 -58.64
CA GLU A 206 -13.48 40.19 -59.38
C GLU A 206 -14.23 41.52 -59.18
N VAL A 207 -13.56 42.47 -58.54
CA VAL A 207 -13.95 43.88 -58.52
C VAL A 207 -13.22 44.53 -59.68
N THR A 208 -13.96 44.92 -60.73
CA THR A 208 -13.43 45.75 -61.81
C THR A 208 -13.88 47.19 -61.60
N ASP A 209 -12.90 48.07 -61.45
CA ASP A 209 -13.08 49.52 -61.35
C ASP A 209 -13.60 50.13 -62.66
N VAL A 210 -14.35 51.22 -62.49
CA VAL A 210 -15.03 52.02 -63.51
C VAL A 210 -14.01 52.88 -64.27
N GLU A 211 -14.09 52.89 -65.61
CA GLU A 211 -13.58 53.99 -66.43
C GLU A 211 -14.69 54.60 -67.28
N GLU A 212 -14.72 55.94 -67.24
CA GLU A 212 -15.67 56.87 -67.87
C GLU A 212 -15.40 57.09 -69.37
N GLY A 213 -16.44 57.51 -70.10
CA GLY A 213 -16.38 58.22 -71.39
C GLY A 213 -16.80 57.37 -72.60
N ASP A 214 -17.57 57.82 -73.58
CA ASP A 214 -18.13 59.13 -73.91
C ASP A 214 -19.33 58.92 -74.88
N ASP A 215 -20.18 59.96 -74.96
CA ASP A 215 -21.36 60.18 -75.80
C ASP A 215 -21.38 59.60 -77.23
N MET A 216 -22.57 59.09 -77.64
CA MET A 216 -23.42 59.56 -78.76
C MET A 216 -24.61 58.64 -79.01
#